data_AF-A0A7W0RQ89-F1
#
_entry.id   AF-A0A7W0RQ89-F1
#
_cell.length_a   1.000
_cell.length_b   1.000
_cell.length_c   1.000
_cell.angle_alpha   90.00
_cell.angle_beta   90.00
_cell.angle_gamma   90.00
#
_symmetry.space_group_name_H-M   'P 1'
#
loop_
_entity.id
_entity.type
_entity.pdbx_description
1 polymer ?
#
loop_
_entity_poly.entity_id
_entity_poly.type
_entity_poly.pdbx_seq_one_letter_code
_entity_poly.pdbx_strand_id
1 'polypeptide(L)'
;IGLVGTGNIDTETAQAAAWHLSDGMSWAQLANMREERLDSLPRGPYFTPGKVNAAVSLVAIAAEKGREIAAAREQSGDETEAVSTKTPRTAPGTIR
;
A
#
# COMPACT_ATOMS: atom_id res chain seq x y z
N ILE A 1 -2.81 12.34 5.32
CA ILE A 1 -3.63 12.05 4.13
C ILE A 1 -3.78 10.54 3.96
N GLY A 2 -4.89 9.98 4.45
CA GLY A 2 -5.14 8.53 4.45
C GLY A 2 -5.80 8.07 3.16
N LEU A 3 -5.02 7.87 2.10
CA LEU A 3 -5.52 7.60 0.75
C LEU A 3 -6.31 6.27 0.62
N VAL A 4 -6.09 5.32 1.54
CA VAL A 4 -6.72 3.99 1.51
C VAL A 4 -7.98 3.92 2.41
N GLY A 5 -8.21 4.91 3.28
CA GLY A 5 -9.29 4.91 4.27
C GLY A 5 -10.50 5.78 3.92
N THR A 6 -10.44 6.61 2.87
CA THR A 6 -11.48 7.60 2.54
C THR A 6 -12.49 7.15 1.47
N GLY A 7 -12.49 5.86 1.10
CA GLY A 7 -13.47 5.30 0.16
C GLY A 7 -13.28 5.66 -1.33
N ASN A 8 -12.21 6.38 -1.69
CA ASN A 8 -11.93 6.78 -3.09
C ASN A 8 -10.99 5.84 -3.85
N ILE A 9 -10.30 4.91 -3.17
CA ILE A 9 -9.44 3.91 -3.81
C ILE A 9 -9.86 2.52 -3.32
N ASP A 10 -10.11 1.63 -4.28
CA ASP A 10 -10.42 0.23 -4.03
C ASP A 10 -9.27 -0.45 -3.27
N THR A 11 -9.59 -1.17 -2.19
CA THR A 11 -8.60 -1.74 -1.27
C THR A 11 -7.64 -2.70 -1.97
N GLU A 12 -8.09 -3.45 -2.99
CA GLU A 12 -7.23 -4.37 -3.74
C GLU A 12 -6.21 -3.61 -4.60
N THR A 13 -6.58 -2.44 -5.11
CA THR A 13 -5.64 -1.55 -5.84
C THR A 13 -4.52 -1.10 -4.90
N ALA A 14 -4.86 -0.72 -3.67
CA ALA A 14 -3.88 -0.31 -2.67
C ALA A 14 -3.00 -1.48 -2.22
N GLN A 15 -3.56 -2.69 -2.09
CA GLN A 15 -2.79 -3.89 -1.75
C GLN A 15 -1.82 -4.28 -2.87
N ALA A 16 -2.24 -4.25 -4.13
CA ALA A 16 -1.37 -4.53 -5.27
C ALA A 16 -0.18 -3.54 -5.32
N ALA A 17 -0.45 -2.25 -5.08
CA ALA A 17 0.60 -1.24 -4.97
C ALA A 17 1.54 -1.51 -3.78
N ALA A 18 0.99 -1.88 -2.62
CA ALA A 18 1.76 -2.20 -1.43
C ALA A 18 2.66 -3.42 -1.63
N TRP A 19 2.17 -4.48 -2.30
CA TRP A 19 2.97 -5.68 -2.60
C TRP A 19 4.07 -5.38 -3.61
N HIS A 20 3.81 -4.57 -4.63
CA HIS A 20 4.86 -4.14 -5.56
C HIS A 20 6.00 -3.40 -4.83
N LEU A 21 5.64 -2.49 -3.92
CA LEU A 21 6.59 -1.67 -3.17
C LEU A 21 7.30 -2.42 -2.03
N SER A 22 6.62 -3.35 -1.37
CA SER A 22 7.13 -4.02 -0.16
C SER A 22 7.81 -5.36 -0.46
N ASP A 23 7.26 -6.13 -1.40
CA ASP A 23 7.70 -7.50 -1.73
C ASP A 23 8.50 -7.55 -3.05
N GLY A 24 8.53 -6.46 -3.81
CA GLY A 24 9.21 -6.41 -5.12
C GLY A 24 8.47 -7.21 -6.20
N MET A 25 7.21 -7.58 -5.95
CA MET A 25 6.42 -8.40 -6.85
C MET A 25 6.16 -7.64 -8.17
N SER A 26 6.37 -8.29 -9.31
CA SER A 26 6.14 -7.66 -10.61
C SER A 26 4.66 -7.49 -10.92
N TRP A 27 4.31 -6.46 -11.71
CA TRP A 27 2.93 -6.26 -12.18
C TRP A 27 2.37 -7.47 -12.93
N ALA A 28 3.22 -8.20 -13.65
CA ALA A 28 2.84 -9.43 -14.34
C ALA A 28 2.50 -10.56 -13.36
N GLN A 29 3.25 -10.71 -12.26
CA GLN A 29 2.93 -11.68 -11.21
C GLN A 29 1.62 -11.31 -10.50
N LEU A 30 1.42 -10.03 -10.19
CA LEU A 30 0.17 -9.55 -9.61
C LEU A 30 -1.02 -9.81 -10.54
N ALA A 31 -0.88 -9.54 -11.85
CA ALA A 31 -1.94 -9.76 -12.84
C ALA A 31 -2.27 -11.24 -13.09
N ASN A 32 -1.31 -12.14 -12.90
CA ASN A 32 -1.51 -13.58 -13.02
C ASN A 32 -1.85 -14.25 -11.69
N MET A 33 -1.90 -13.50 -10.60
CA MET A 33 -2.21 -14.04 -9.30
C MET A 33 -3.66 -14.52 -9.29
N ARG A 34 -3.81 -15.78 -8.93
CA ARG A 34 -5.08 -16.39 -8.64
C ARG A 34 -5.07 -16.61 -7.14
N GLU A 35 -6.19 -16.39 -6.48
CA GLU A 35 -6.32 -16.75 -5.06
C GLU A 35 -5.90 -18.25 -4.90
N GLU A 36 -5.90 -18.88 -3.72
CA GLU A 36 -6.09 -20.35 -3.56
C GLU A 36 -7.32 -20.65 -2.68
N ARG A 37 -8.26 -21.49 -3.14
CA ARG A 37 -9.45 -21.89 -2.37
C ARG A 37 -9.63 -23.41 -2.48
N LEU A 38 -10.07 -24.00 -1.38
CA LEU A 38 -10.19 -25.44 -1.17
C LEU A 38 -11.34 -26.09 -1.97
N ASP A 39 -12.22 -25.29 -2.59
CA ASP A 39 -13.33 -25.75 -3.41
C ASP A 39 -12.94 -25.87 -4.90
N SER A 40 -13.35 -26.96 -5.54
CA SER A 40 -12.97 -27.34 -6.91
C SER A 40 -13.53 -26.44 -8.03
N LEU A 41 -13.88 -25.18 -7.75
CA LEU A 41 -14.42 -24.24 -8.72
C LEU A 41 -13.28 -23.44 -9.39
N PRO A 42 -13.35 -23.19 -10.72
CA PRO A 42 -12.38 -22.35 -11.40
C PRO A 42 -12.47 -20.92 -10.85
N ARG A 43 -11.35 -20.40 -10.34
CA ARG A 43 -11.35 -19.10 -9.67
C ARG A 43 -11.04 -17.95 -10.63
N GLY A 44 -11.72 -16.84 -10.35
CA GLY A 44 -11.41 -15.54 -10.92
C GLY A 44 -10.02 -15.07 -10.50
N PRO A 45 -9.47 -14.07 -11.21
CA PRO A 45 -8.18 -13.49 -10.86
C PRO A 45 -8.26 -12.83 -9.47
N TYR A 46 -7.16 -12.89 -8.69
CA TYR A 46 -7.06 -12.21 -7.39
C TYR A 46 -7.11 -10.70 -7.56
N PHE A 47 -6.43 -10.19 -8.60
CA PHE A 47 -6.57 -8.81 -9.06
C PHE A 47 -7.15 -8.79 -10.47
N THR A 48 -8.23 -8.03 -10.68
CA THR A 48 -8.69 -7.78 -12.05
C THR A 48 -7.69 -6.91 -12.81
N PRO A 49 -7.58 -7.04 -14.14
CA PRO A 49 -6.65 -6.22 -14.94
C PRO A 49 -6.82 -4.72 -14.72
N GLY A 50 -8.06 -4.25 -14.51
CA GLY A 50 -8.36 -2.85 -14.22
C GLY A 50 -7.73 -2.36 -12.90
N LYS A 51 -7.71 -3.21 -11.87
CA LYS A 51 -7.15 -2.88 -10.55
C LYS A 51 -5.62 -2.86 -10.58
N VAL A 52 -5.01 -3.78 -11.33
CA VAL A 52 -3.55 -3.76 -11.55
C VAL A 52 -3.14 -2.47 -12.27
N ASN A 53 -3.87 -2.07 -13.32
CA ASN A 53 -3.58 -0.83 -14.04
C ASN A 53 -3.77 0.44 -13.17
N ALA A 54 -4.80 0.44 -12.30
CA ALA A 54 -5.00 1.50 -11.33
C ALA A 54 -3.83 1.55 -10.32
N ALA A 55 -3.32 0.39 -9.87
CA ALA A 55 -2.19 0.31 -8.96
C ALA A 55 -0.89 0.82 -9.60
N VAL A 56 -0.65 0.51 -10.88
CA VAL A 56 0.47 1.05 -11.65
C VAL A 56 0.42 2.58 -11.68
N SER A 57 -0.74 3.14 -12.03
CA SER A 57 -0.93 4.61 -12.07
C SER A 57 -0.73 5.23 -10.68
N LEU A 58 -1.24 4.58 -9.63
CA LEU A 58 -1.10 5.03 -8.26
C LEU A 58 0.37 5.09 -7.82
N VAL A 59 1.15 4.04 -8.10
CA VAL A 59 2.58 4.02 -7.78
C VAL A 59 3.34 5.09 -8.56
N ALA A 60 3.02 5.32 -9.83
CA ALA A 60 3.65 6.38 -10.63
C ALA A 60 3.40 7.78 -10.04
N ILE A 61 2.15 8.07 -9.66
CA ILE A 61 1.78 9.34 -9.01
C ILE A 61 2.46 9.47 -7.64
N ALA A 62 2.50 8.40 -6.86
CA ALA A 62 3.15 8.40 -5.55
C ALA A 62 4.66 8.64 -5.67
N ALA A 63 5.32 8.05 -6.68
CA ALA A 63 6.74 8.26 -6.95
C ALA A 63 7.03 9.70 -7.38
N GLU A 64 6.19 10.30 -8.24
CA GLU A 64 6.31 11.70 -8.64
C GLU A 64 6.20 12.63 -7.43
N LYS A 65 5.14 12.45 -6.62
CA LYS A 65 4.95 13.23 -5.39
C LYS A 65 6.07 13.02 -4.38
N GLY A 66 6.60 11.81 -4.28
CA GLY A 66 7.76 11.50 -3.43
C GLY A 66 8.99 12.31 -3.83
N ARG A 67 9.26 12.45 -5.13
CA ARG A 67 10.35 13.29 -5.66
C ARG A 67 10.13 14.77 -5.38
N GLU A 68 8.91 15.28 -5.60
CA GLU A 68 8.56 16.68 -5.30
C GLU A 68 8.80 17.00 -3.82
N ILE A 69 8.38 16.11 -2.91
CA ILE A 69 8.56 16.27 -1.47
C ILE A 69 10.03 16.14 -1.07
N ALA A 70 10.77 15.21 -1.67
CA ALA A 70 12.20 15.06 -1.42
C ALA A 70 12.98 16.32 -1.86
N ALA A 71 12.69 16.84 -3.06
CA ALA A 71 13.29 18.08 -3.55
C ALA A 71 12.92 19.30 -2.69
N ALA A 72 11.68 19.37 -2.20
CA ALA A 72 11.25 20.42 -1.27
C ALA A 72 11.96 20.28 0.10
N ARG A 73 12.21 19.06 0.58
CA ARG A 73 12.96 18.80 1.82
C ARG A 73 14.44 19.13 1.69
N GLU A 74 15.04 18.95 0.52
CA GLU A 74 16.44 19.33 0.29
C GLU A 74 16.63 20.86 0.26
N GLN A 75 15.61 21.61 -0.15
CA GLN A 75 15.60 23.08 -0.07
C GLN A 75 15.22 23.61 1.33
N SER A 76 14.48 22.81 2.10
CA SER A 76 14.06 23.12 3.46
C SER A 76 14.99 22.41 4.45
N GLY A 77 16.20 22.95 4.62
CA GLY A 77 17.25 22.34 5.46
C GLY A 77 16.72 21.79 6.79
N ASP A 78 16.98 20.49 6.98
CA ASP A 78 17.21 19.80 8.25
C ASP A 78 16.49 20.36 9.50
N GLU A 79 15.24 19.96 9.71
CA GLU A 79 14.69 19.83 11.06
C GLU A 79 13.66 18.70 11.07
N THR A 80 14.13 17.46 10.90
CA THR A 80 13.38 16.29 11.37
C THR A 80 14.05 15.76 12.62
N GLU A 81 13.76 16.42 13.75
CA GLU A 81 13.78 15.77 15.04
C GLU A 81 13.01 14.44 14.94
N ALA A 82 13.69 13.39 15.37
CA ALA A 82 13.11 12.07 15.57
C ALA A 82 11.86 12.21 16.44
N VAL A 83 10.69 11.84 15.90
CA VAL A 83 9.49 11.63 16.73
C VAL A 83 9.65 10.32 17.51
N SER A 84 10.55 10.36 18.49
CA SER A 84 10.52 9.47 19.63
C SER A 84 9.41 9.96 20.57
N THR A 85 8.17 9.60 20.28
CA THR A 85 7.12 9.57 21.31
C THR A 85 6.72 8.12 21.57
N LYS A 86 7.35 7.58 22.61
CA LYS A 86 6.88 6.44 23.40
C LYS A 86 5.37 6.50 23.60
N THR A 87 4.66 5.43 23.25
CA THR A 87 3.60 4.92 24.12
C THR A 87 3.56 3.39 24.05
N PRO A 88 3.72 2.68 25.18
CA PRO A 88 3.69 1.23 25.22
C PRO A 88 2.31 0.68 24.85
N ARG A 89 2.35 -0.43 24.13
CA ARG A 89 1.29 -1.42 23.92
C ARG A 89 0.42 -1.60 25.17
N THR A 90 -0.78 -1.00 25.18
CA THR A 90 -1.85 -1.36 26.11
C THR A 90 -2.29 -2.78 25.81
N ALA A 91 -1.85 -3.73 26.64
CA ALA A 91 -2.34 -5.10 26.67
C ALA A 91 -3.63 -5.17 27.54
N PRO A 92 -4.44 -6.23 27.37
CA PRO A 92 -5.89 -6.20 27.52
C PRO A 92 -6.39 -6.27 28.97
N GLY A 93 -7.64 -5.87 29.15
CA GLY A 93 -8.33 -5.75 30.43
C GLY A 93 -8.29 -7.00 31.31
N THR A 94 -7.94 -6.76 32.57
CA THR A 94 -8.26 -7.62 33.71
C THR A 94 -9.77 -7.62 33.93
N ILE A 95 -10.44 -8.74 33.63
CA ILE A 95 -11.78 -9.03 34.17
C ILE A 95 -11.55 -9.67 35.55
N ARG A 96 -12.13 -9.07 36.59
CA ARG A 96 -12.24 -9.66 37.92
C ARG A 96 -13.71 -9.86 38.25
#